data_AF-A0A9E2W3J5-F1
#
_entry.id   AF-A0A9E2W3J5-F1
#
_cell.length_a   1.000
_cell.length_b   1.000
_cell.length_c   1.000
_cell.angle_alpha   90.00
_cell.angle_beta   90.00
_cell.angle_gamma   90.00
#
_symmetry.space_group_name_H-M   'P 1'
#
loop_
_entity.id
_entity.type
_entity.pdbx_description
1 polymer ?
#
loop_
_entity_poly.entity_id
_entity_poly.type
_entity_poly.pdbx_seq_one_letter_code
_entity_poly.pdbx_strand_id
1 'polypeptide(L)'
;MEKETIELENADEIVERFFQDFKVEEVKQTLNDMLEVSLTTNHSAFSEPIQRANLLFIHKRLVDIFEANHLIFSRNKNVQILH
;
A
#
# COMPACT_ATOMS: atom_id res chain seq x y z
N MET A 1 2.38 -8.60 28.39
CA MET A 1 1.98 -8.46 26.97
C MET A 1 1.06 -7.26 26.93
N GLU A 2 1.63 -6.07 26.76
CA GLU A 2 0.85 -4.84 26.63
C GLU A 2 0.02 -4.96 25.35
N LYS A 3 -1.29 -4.79 25.47
CA LYS A 3 -2.15 -4.59 24.31
C LYS A 3 -1.79 -3.22 23.78
N GLU A 4 -1.04 -3.16 22.69
CA GLU A 4 -0.97 -1.95 21.87
C GLU A 4 -2.40 -1.61 21.48
N THR A 5 -2.91 -0.59 22.15
CA THR A 5 -4.20 0.00 21.83
C THR A 5 -3.88 0.81 20.60
N ILE A 6 -4.24 0.31 19.42
CA ILE A 6 -4.26 1.11 18.20
C ILE A 6 -5.23 2.24 18.54
N GLU A 7 -4.71 3.40 18.92
CA GLU A 7 -5.50 4.62 18.95
C GLU A 7 -6.14 4.69 17.57
N LEU A 8 -7.47 4.69 17.54
CA LEU A 8 -8.24 4.85 16.32
C LEU A 8 -8.02 6.30 15.85
N GLU A 9 -6.82 6.61 15.39
CA GLU A 9 -6.58 7.78 14.56
C GLU A 9 -7.58 7.70 13.41
N ASN A 10 -8.21 8.84 13.11
CA ASN A 10 -9.18 8.90 12.03
C ASN A 10 -8.50 8.39 10.76
N ALA A 11 -9.11 7.42 10.08
CA ALA A 11 -8.51 6.77 8.91
C ALA A 11 -8.07 7.82 7.86
N ASP A 12 -8.79 8.93 7.76
CA ASP A 12 -8.45 10.06 6.90
C ASP A 12 -7.13 10.73 7.30
N GLU A 13 -6.84 10.89 8.59
CA GLU A 13 -5.61 11.51 9.10
C GLU A 13 -4.38 10.62 8.88
N ILE A 14 -4.55 9.31 9.01
CA ILE A 14 -3.49 8.32 8.71
C ILE A 14 -3.14 8.38 7.23
N VAL A 15 -4.16 8.34 6.38
CA VAL A 15 -3.99 8.38 4.92
C VAL A 15 -3.41 9.72 4.48
N GLU A 16 -3.85 10.83 5.08
CA GLU A 16 -3.29 12.15 4.82
C GLU A 16 -1.79 12.21 5.13
N ARG A 17 -1.39 11.87 6.37
CA ARG A 17 0.02 11.91 6.77
C ARG A 17 0.86 11.01 5.88
N PHE A 18 0.38 9.80 5.58
CA PHE A 18 1.08 8.90 4.69
C PHE A 18 1.38 9.53 3.32
N PHE A 19 0.39 10.18 2.69
CA PHE A 19 0.60 10.83 1.39
C PHE A 19 1.30 12.19 1.45
N GLN A 20 1.47 12.79 2.64
CA GLN A 20 2.36 13.93 2.85
C GLN A 20 3.82 13.49 2.89
N ASP A 21 4.10 12.35 3.51
CA ASP A 21 5.46 11.84 3.72
C ASP A 21 5.98 11.05 2.51
N PHE A 22 5.10 10.37 1.77
CA PHE A 22 5.48 9.47 0.68
C PHE A 22 4.79 9.80 -0.63
N LYS A 23 5.57 9.90 -1.72
CA LYS A 23 4.99 10.00 -3.06
C LYS A 23 4.45 8.65 -3.52
N VAL A 24 3.32 8.67 -4.20
CA VAL A 24 2.64 7.45 -4.68
C VAL A 24 3.54 6.60 -5.56
N GLU A 25 4.28 7.25 -6.45
CA GLU A 25 5.19 6.63 -7.39
C GLU A 25 6.34 5.92 -6.68
N GLU A 26 6.87 6.50 -5.60
CA GLU A 26 7.93 5.91 -4.78
C GLU A 26 7.43 4.67 -4.03
N VAL A 27 6.21 4.72 -3.51
CA VAL A 27 5.58 3.58 -2.84
C VAL A 27 5.29 2.46 -3.83
N LYS A 28 4.76 2.79 -5.01
CA LYS A 28 4.53 1.81 -6.08
C LYS A 28 5.82 1.14 -6.53
N GLN A 29 6.89 1.92 -6.72
CA GLN A 29 8.19 1.37 -7.07
C GLN A 29 8.70 0.43 -5.97
N THR A 30 8.62 0.85 -4.71
CA THR A 30 9.04 0.03 -3.56
C THR A 30 8.28 -1.30 -3.49
N LEU A 31 6.96 -1.29 -3.70
CA LEU A 31 6.15 -2.52 -3.73
C LEU A 31 6.55 -3.45 -4.88
N ASN A 32 6.82 -2.89 -6.06
CA ASN A 32 7.30 -3.67 -7.20
C ASN A 32 8.68 -4.28 -6.93
N ASP A 33 9.61 -3.52 -6.33
CA ASP A 33 10.94 -4.00 -5.98
C ASP A 33 10.85 -5.15 -4.97
N MET A 34 9.99 -5.04 -3.95
CA MET A 34 9.73 -6.10 -2.99
C MET A 34 9.17 -7.37 -3.66
N LEU A 35 8.24 -7.21 -4.61
CA LEU A 35 7.69 -8.31 -5.39
C LEU A 35 8.80 -8.98 -6.24
N GLU A 36 9.60 -8.18 -6.94
CA GLU A 36 10.68 -8.68 -7.78
C GLU A 36 11.68 -9.47 -6.95
N VAL A 37 12.15 -8.93 -5.82
CA VAL A 37 13.06 -9.62 -4.91
C VAL A 37 12.44 -10.93 -4.41
N SER A 38 11.16 -10.91 -4.05
CA SER A 38 10.45 -12.10 -3.55
C SER A 38 10.33 -13.21 -4.60
N LEU A 39 10.26 -12.85 -5.88
CA LEU A 39 10.12 -13.81 -6.99
C LEU A 39 11.46 -14.28 -7.55
N THR A 40 12.51 -13.45 -7.48
CA THR A 40 13.82 -13.70 -8.09
C THR A 40 14.84 -14.28 -7.11
N THR A 41 14.66 -14.05 -5.81
CA THR A 41 15.52 -14.62 -4.79
C THR A 41 15.11 -16.07 -4.51
N ASN A 42 16.09 -16.95 -4.32
CA ASN A 42 15.85 -18.32 -3.87
C ASN A 42 15.32 -18.34 -2.43
N HIS A 43 14.02 -18.12 -2.28
CA HIS A 43 13.32 -18.18 -1.00
C HIS A 43 12.28 -19.31 -1.04
N SER A 44 12.32 -20.21 -0.05
CA SER A 44 11.40 -21.35 0.05
C SER A 44 9.93 -20.96 0.31
N ALA A 45 9.63 -19.68 0.55
CA ALA A 45 8.27 -19.23 0.86
C ALA A 45 7.38 -19.13 -0.39
N PHE A 46 8.01 -19.06 -1.57
CA PHE A 46 7.35 -18.94 -2.86
C PHE A 46 7.87 -19.99 -3.86
N SER A 47 8.34 -21.14 -3.37
CA SER A 47 8.83 -22.23 -4.22
C SER A 47 7.71 -22.87 -5.04
N GLU A 48 6.49 -22.88 -4.50
CA GLU A 48 5.33 -23.47 -5.17
C GLU A 48 4.68 -22.47 -6.15
N PRO A 49 4.25 -22.91 -7.35
CA PRO A 49 3.58 -22.05 -8.31
C PRO A 49 2.35 -21.32 -7.75
N ILE A 50 1.57 -21.98 -6.89
CA ILE A 50 0.37 -21.40 -6.27
C ILE A 50 0.71 -20.26 -5.31
N GLN A 51 1.85 -20.34 -4.60
CA GLN A 51 2.31 -19.29 -3.70
C GLN A 51 2.72 -18.05 -4.50
N ARG A 52 3.42 -18.23 -5.62
CA ARG A 52 3.77 -17.12 -6.53
C ARG A 52 2.53 -16.47 -7.14
N ALA A 53 1.55 -17.28 -7.57
CA ALA A 53 0.29 -16.76 -8.10
C ALA A 53 -0.47 -15.92 -7.04
N ASN A 54 -0.53 -16.40 -5.81
CA ASN A 54 -1.14 -15.67 -4.70
C ASN A 54 -0.39 -14.37 -4.39
N LEU A 55 0.95 -14.40 -4.36
CA LEU A 55 1.77 -13.21 -4.14
C LEU A 55 1.50 -12.15 -5.21
N LEU A 56 1.50 -12.53 -6.49
CA LEU A 56 1.18 -11.64 -7.62
C LEU A 56 -0.22 -11.05 -7.50
N PHE A 57 -1.21 -11.87 -7.14
CA PHE A 57 -2.58 -11.42 -6.95
C PHE A 57 -2.70 -10.42 -5.81
N ILE A 58 -2.15 -10.74 -4.63
CA ILE A 58 -2.18 -9.85 -3.46
C ILE A 58 -1.46 -8.55 -3.75
N HIS A 59 -0.27 -8.60 -4.36
CA HIS A 59 0.46 -7.41 -4.76
C HIS A 59 -0.40 -6.49 -5.64
N LYS A 60 -1.04 -7.04 -6.68
CA LYS A 60 -1.94 -6.27 -7.54
C LYS A 60 -3.07 -5.60 -6.74
N ARG A 61 -3.71 -6.34 -5.83
CA ARG A 61 -4.80 -5.79 -4.99
C ARG A 61 -4.31 -4.70 -4.05
N LEU A 62 -3.11 -4.82 -3.51
CA LEU A 62 -2.51 -3.78 -2.67
C LEU A 62 -2.24 -2.50 -3.46
N VAL A 63 -1.68 -2.61 -4.67
CA VAL A 63 -1.48 -1.45 -5.55
C VAL A 63 -2.82 -0.80 -5.91
N ASP A 64 -3.84 -1.59 -6.28
CA ASP A 64 -5.19 -1.07 -6.59
C ASP A 64 -5.77 -0.27 -5.40
N ILE A 65 -5.68 -0.81 -4.17
CA ILE A 65 -6.18 -0.16 -2.95
C ILE A 65 -5.41 1.12 -2.68
N PHE A 66 -4.09 1.08 -2.84
CA PHE A 66 -3.23 2.23 -2.61
C PHE A 66 -3.55 3.39 -3.57
N GLU A 67 -3.65 3.10 -4.87
CA GLU A 67 -4.05 4.08 -5.88
C GLU A 67 -5.46 4.64 -5.63
N ALA A 68 -6.40 3.78 -5.27
CA ALA A 68 -7.77 4.20 -4.97
C ALA A 68 -7.81 5.19 -3.79
N ASN A 69 -7.08 4.91 -2.70
CA ASN A 69 -6.99 5.81 -1.55
C ASN A 69 -6.34 7.14 -1.93
N HIS A 70 -5.29 7.12 -2.74
CA HIS A 70 -4.67 8.35 -3.23
C HIS A 70 -5.63 9.21 -4.06
N LEU A 71 -6.40 8.58 -4.96
CA LEU A 71 -7.39 9.27 -5.79
C LEU A 71 -8.53 9.87 -4.96
N ILE A 72 -9.03 9.13 -3.98
CA ILE A 72 -10.07 9.60 -3.06
C ILE A 72 -9.56 10.82 -2.28
N PHE A 73 -8.36 10.72 -1.73
CA PHE A 73 -7.75 11.81 -0.97
C PHE A 73 -7.49 13.06 -1.82
N SER A 74 -6.94 12.87 -3.02
CA SER A 74 -6.68 13.95 -3.97
C SER A 74 -7.97 14.66 -4.42
N ARG A 75 -9.08 13.93 -4.57
CA ARG A 75 -10.39 14.51 -4.85
C ARG A 75 -10.91 15.33 -3.68
N ASN A 76 -10.81 14.82 -2.47
CA ASN A 76 -11.29 15.51 -1.27
C ASN A 76 -10.54 16.82 -1.00
N LYS A 77 -9.22 16.86 -1.24
CA LYS A 77 -8.45 18.11 -1.18
C LYS A 77 -8.90 19.15 -2.21
N ASN A 78 -9.20 18.73 -3.43
CA ASN A 78 -9.69 19.64 -4.48
C ASN A 78 -11.09 20.20 -4.19
N VAL A 79 -11.95 19.42 -3.51
CA VAL A 79 -13.28 19.88 -3.09
C VAL A 79 -13.20 20.91 -1.96
N GLN A 80 -12.26 20.77 -1.02
CA GLN A 80 -12.08 21.73 0.08
C GLN A 80 -11.50 23.09 -0.35
N ILE A 81 -10.80 23.18 -1.49
CA ILE A 81 -10.24 24.45 -2.00
C ILE A 81 -11.31 25.30 -2.72
N LEU A 82 -12.46 24.71 -3.07
CA LEU A 82 -13.54 25.36 -3.81
C LEU A 82 -14.67 25.93 -2.94
N HIS A 83 -14.54 25.85 -1.61
CA HIS A 83 -15.45 26.42 -0.61
C HIS A 83 -14.74 27.46 0.25
#